data_AF-A0A2V3HNV4-F1
#
_entry.id   AF-A0A2V3HNV4-F1
#
_cell.length_a   1.000
_cell.length_b   1.000
_cell.length_c   1.000
_cell.angle_alpha   90.00
_cell.angle_beta   90.00
_cell.angle_gamma   90.00
#
_symmetry.space_group_name_H-M   'P 1'
#
loop_
_entity.id
_entity.type
_entity.pdbx_description
1 polymer ?
#
loop_
_entity_poly.entity_id
_entity_poly.type
_entity_poly.pdbx_seq_one_letter_code
_entity_poly.pdbx_strand_id
1 'polypeptide(L)'
;MNDGYLKILQSISSSTPTPGGGAVAALSLAHAISLARMVARLTEGKEKWLTGHQAANTLLEKTDGQLELTLELARLDCEAFHRVMESYRLPKSTSSEIEFRRQSIHQANLGATESPLHASITSSCRYL
;
A
#
# COMPACT_ATOMS: atom_id res chain seq x y z
N MET A 1 -15.09 8.05 -14.52
CA MET A 1 -14.35 7.00 -13.78
C MET A 1 -14.71 5.65 -14.38
N ASN A 2 -13.79 4.70 -14.38
CA ASN A 2 -14.05 3.36 -14.93
C ASN A 2 -14.65 2.42 -13.87
N ASP A 3 -15.22 1.30 -14.33
CA ASP A 3 -15.84 0.29 -13.47
C ASP A 3 -14.86 -0.30 -12.45
N GLY A 4 -13.57 -0.34 -12.79
CA GLY A 4 -12.53 -0.85 -11.89
C GLY A 4 -12.38 0.01 -10.63
N TYR A 5 -12.32 1.33 -10.78
CA TYR A 5 -12.21 2.25 -9.65
C TYR A 5 -13.46 2.19 -8.75
N LEU A 6 -14.64 2.07 -9.34
CA LEU A 6 -15.88 1.93 -8.58
C LEU A 6 -15.89 0.64 -7.75
N LYS A 7 -15.40 -0.48 -8.30
CA LYS A 7 -15.27 -1.75 -7.56
C LYS A 7 -14.36 -1.62 -6.34
N ILE A 8 -13.23 -0.90 -6.47
CA ILE A 8 -12.31 -0.66 -5.34
C ILE A 8 -13.05 0.09 -4.22
N LEU A 9 -13.76 1.17 -4.55
CA LEU A 9 -14.52 1.93 -3.56
C LEU A 9 -15.61 1.10 -2.90
N GLN A 10 -16.32 0.27 -3.66
CA GLN A 10 -17.34 -0.65 -3.14
C GLN A 10 -16.74 -1.68 -2.19
N SER A 11 -15.56 -2.24 -2.50
CA SER A 11 -14.85 -3.15 -1.61
C SER A 11 -14.44 -2.47 -0.30
N ILE A 12 -13.91 -1.24 -0.36
CA ILE A 12 -13.56 -0.45 0.82
C ILE A 12 -14.79 -0.16 1.70
N SER A 13 -15.93 0.15 1.09
CA SER A 13 -17.18 0.46 1.81
C SER A 13 -18.00 -0.78 2.20
N SER A 14 -17.49 -1.99 1.98
CA SER A 14 -18.22 -3.21 2.25
C SER A 14 -18.12 -3.64 3.73
N SER A 15 -18.84 -4.70 4.10
CA SER A 15 -18.72 -5.32 5.42
C SER A 15 -17.59 -6.34 5.52
N THR A 16 -16.79 -6.53 4.46
CA THR A 16 -15.62 -7.43 4.52
C THR A 16 -14.46 -6.73 5.21
N PRO A 17 -13.62 -7.46 5.95
CA PRO A 17 -12.59 -6.84 6.77
C PRO A 17 -11.35 -6.36 5.97
N THR A 18 -11.27 -6.70 4.68
CA THR A 18 -10.29 -6.20 3.71
C THR A 18 -11.03 -5.64 2.48
N PRO A 19 -10.49 -4.62 1.79
CA PRO A 19 -9.26 -3.88 2.11
C PRO A 19 -9.39 -2.98 3.36
N GLY A 20 -8.35 -3.00 4.21
CA GLY A 20 -8.30 -2.23 5.45
C GLY A 20 -7.59 -0.87 5.31
N GLY A 21 -7.35 -0.21 6.43
CA GLY A 21 -6.72 1.12 6.45
C GLY A 21 -5.30 1.16 5.84
N GLY A 22 -4.50 0.11 6.00
CA GLY A 22 -3.17 0.01 5.42
C GLY A 22 -3.22 -0.04 3.89
N ALA A 23 -4.10 -0.87 3.34
CA ALA A 23 -4.35 -0.93 1.90
C ALA A 23 -4.83 0.42 1.35
N VAL A 24 -5.76 1.09 2.04
CA VAL A 24 -6.25 2.42 1.63
C VAL A 24 -5.15 3.48 1.72
N ALA A 25 -4.26 3.42 2.71
CA ALA A 25 -3.12 4.32 2.81
C ALA A 25 -2.15 4.12 1.64
N ALA A 26 -1.86 2.87 1.26
CA ALA A 26 -1.02 2.56 0.10
C ALA A 26 -1.66 3.05 -1.23
N LEU A 27 -2.97 2.87 -1.41
CA LEU A 27 -3.70 3.43 -2.55
C LEU A 27 -3.68 4.97 -2.56
N SER A 28 -3.75 5.61 -1.40
CA SER A 28 -3.66 7.07 -1.28
C SER A 28 -2.26 7.57 -1.67
N LEU A 29 -1.20 6.84 -1.32
CA LEU A 29 0.16 7.12 -1.76
C LEU A 29 0.30 6.96 -3.28
N ALA A 30 -0.31 5.95 -3.88
CA ALA A 30 -0.34 5.77 -5.33
C ALA A 30 -0.98 6.97 -6.05
N HIS A 31 -2.09 7.51 -5.51
CA HIS A 31 -2.71 8.73 -6.03
C HIS A 31 -1.77 9.94 -5.91
N ALA A 32 -1.12 10.12 -4.76
CA ALA A 32 -0.18 11.22 -4.54
C ALA A 32 1.00 11.18 -5.53
N ILE A 33 1.61 10.00 -5.72
CA ILE A 33 2.69 9.80 -6.69
C ILE A 33 2.21 10.08 -8.12
N SER A 34 1.02 9.61 -8.48
CA SER A 34 0.45 9.83 -9.81
C SER A 34 0.27 11.32 -10.11
N LEU A 35 -0.25 12.09 -9.15
CA LEU A 35 -0.43 13.53 -9.27
C LEU A 35 0.91 14.26 -9.36
N ALA A 36 1.88 13.88 -8.53
CA ALA A 36 3.22 14.47 -8.54
C ALA A 36 3.92 14.23 -9.90
N ARG A 37 3.87 13.00 -10.42
CA ARG A 37 4.37 12.63 -11.76
C ARG A 37 3.67 13.42 -12.87
N MET A 38 2.35 13.64 -12.78
CA MET A 38 1.61 14.46 -13.74
C MET A 38 2.15 15.89 -13.78
N VAL A 39 2.37 16.52 -12.62
CA VAL A 39 2.91 17.88 -12.54
C VAL A 39 4.33 17.95 -13.10
N ALA A 40 5.19 16.97 -12.82
CA ALA A 40 6.53 16.90 -13.39
C ALA A 40 6.50 16.82 -14.93
N ARG A 41 5.67 15.94 -15.51
CA ARG A 41 5.50 15.84 -16.97
C ARG A 41 5.00 17.15 -17.59
N LEU A 42 4.05 17.83 -16.94
CA LEU A 42 3.56 19.14 -17.39
C LEU A 42 4.64 20.23 -17.32
N THR A 43 5.60 20.08 -16.41
CA THR A 43 6.72 21.01 -16.22
C THR A 43 7.76 20.83 -17.33
N GLU A 44 8.19 19.58 -17.59
CA GLU A 44 9.10 19.24 -18.69
C GLU A 44 8.55 19.63 -20.06
N GLY A 45 7.25 19.43 -20.27
CA GLY A 45 6.60 19.72 -21.55
C GLY A 45 6.47 21.22 -21.90
N LYS A 46 6.96 22.15 -21.07
CA LYS A 46 6.87 23.59 -21.33
C LYS A 46 8.20 24.30 -21.07
N GLU A 47 8.73 24.96 -22.09
CA GLU A 47 9.98 25.75 -22.01
C GLU A 47 9.92 26.88 -20.97
N LYS A 48 8.74 27.45 -20.72
CA LYS A 48 8.58 28.49 -19.69
C LYS A 48 8.96 28.03 -18.26
N TRP A 49 9.11 26.72 -18.05
CA TRP A 49 9.50 26.11 -16.78
C TRP A 49 10.90 25.49 -16.79
N LEU A 50 11.80 25.94 -17.67
CA LEU A 50 13.18 25.43 -17.77
C LEU A 50 13.89 25.31 -16.40
N THR A 51 13.70 26.28 -15.51
CA THR A 51 14.30 26.25 -14.16
C THR A 51 13.78 25.11 -13.28
N GLY A 52 12.60 24.57 -13.57
CA GLY A 52 11.99 23.43 -12.89
C GLY A 52 12.25 22.07 -13.56
N HIS A 53 12.83 22.04 -14.76
CA HIS A 53 13.03 20.79 -15.52
C HIS A 53 13.91 19.79 -14.79
N GLN A 54 14.99 20.23 -14.15
CA GLN A 54 15.87 19.33 -13.39
C GLN A 54 15.13 18.64 -12.23
N ALA A 55 14.33 19.39 -11.48
CA ALA A 55 13.54 18.86 -10.37
C ALA A 55 12.44 17.91 -10.86
N ALA A 56 11.80 18.24 -11.98
CA ALA A 56 10.78 17.39 -12.60
C ALA A 56 11.37 16.03 -13.05
N ASN A 57 12.50 16.03 -13.76
CA ASN A 57 13.17 14.79 -14.19
C ASN A 57 13.58 13.94 -12.98
N THR A 58 14.18 14.58 -11.97
CA THR A 58 14.58 13.90 -10.72
C THR A 58 13.38 13.22 -10.04
N LEU A 59 12.22 13.89 -10.00
CA LEU A 59 11.00 13.30 -9.44
C LEU A 59 10.53 12.10 -10.27
N LEU A 60 10.52 12.20 -11.60
CA LEU A 60 10.09 11.11 -12.47
C LEU A 60 10.98 9.88 -12.34
N GLU A 61 12.30 10.07 -12.26
CA GLU A 61 13.27 9.00 -12.00
C GLU A 61 13.05 8.35 -10.63
N LYS A 62 12.94 9.16 -9.57
CA LYS A 62 12.76 8.65 -8.19
C LYS A 62 11.44 7.94 -7.95
N THR A 63 10.41 8.31 -8.70
CA THR A 63 9.07 7.72 -8.57
C THR A 63 8.82 6.60 -9.58
N ASP A 64 9.83 6.21 -10.36
CA ASP A 64 9.72 5.07 -11.26
C ASP A 64 9.56 3.77 -10.48
N GLY A 65 8.63 2.92 -10.91
CA GLY A 65 8.27 1.68 -10.18
C GLY A 65 7.54 1.88 -8.84
N GLN A 66 7.38 3.11 -8.34
CA GLN A 66 6.74 3.33 -7.03
C GLN A 66 5.21 3.13 -7.08
N LEU A 67 4.57 3.28 -8.24
CA LEU A 67 3.15 3.00 -8.39
C LEU A 67 2.89 1.49 -8.24
N GLU A 68 3.70 0.66 -8.87
CA GLU A 68 3.64 -0.79 -8.77
C GLU A 68 3.91 -1.24 -7.33
N LEU A 69 4.91 -0.65 -6.68
CA LEU A 69 5.22 -0.90 -5.27
C LEU A 69 4.03 -0.57 -4.35
N THR A 70 3.39 0.59 -4.54
CA THR A 70 2.25 0.98 -3.69
C THR A 70 1.02 0.08 -3.88
N LEU A 71 0.76 -0.38 -5.10
CA LEU A 71 -0.27 -1.38 -5.35
C LEU A 71 0.07 -2.73 -4.70
N GLU A 72 1.33 -3.13 -4.76
CA GLU A 72 1.80 -4.35 -4.10
C GLU A 72 1.68 -4.25 -2.57
N LEU A 73 2.01 -3.11 -1.97
CA LEU A 73 1.81 -2.87 -0.54
C LEU A 73 0.34 -2.98 -0.13
N ALA A 74 -0.58 -2.47 -0.95
CA ALA A 74 -2.01 -2.60 -0.69
C ALA A 74 -2.48 -4.07 -0.74
N ARG A 75 -1.95 -4.85 -1.69
CA ARG A 75 -2.20 -6.29 -1.80
C ARG A 75 -1.66 -7.03 -0.58
N LEU A 76 -0.40 -6.75 -0.20
CA LEU A 76 0.27 -7.37 0.95
C LEU A 76 -0.44 -7.08 2.27
N ASP A 77 -0.98 -5.87 2.46
CA ASP A 77 -1.80 -5.52 3.63
C ASP A 77 -3.05 -6.41 3.71
N CYS A 78 -3.77 -6.57 2.58
CA CYS A 78 -4.94 -7.43 2.53
C CYS A 78 -4.61 -8.90 2.83
N GLU A 79 -3.50 -9.41 2.28
CA GLU A 79 -3.06 -10.78 2.54
C GLU A 79 -2.61 -11.00 3.99
N ALA A 80 -1.89 -10.05 4.56
CA ALA A 80 -1.47 -10.13 5.95
C ALA A 80 -2.68 -10.15 6.89
N PHE A 81 -3.68 -9.31 6.62
CA PHE A 81 -4.92 -9.33 7.38
C PHE A 81 -5.67 -10.67 7.23
N HIS A 82 -5.74 -11.23 6.01
CA HIS A 82 -6.33 -12.56 5.81
C HIS A 82 -5.63 -13.64 6.64
N ARG A 83 -4.29 -13.66 6.67
CA ARG A 83 -3.52 -14.61 7.49
C ARG A 83 -3.81 -14.46 8.98
N VAL A 84 -3.97 -13.22 9.46
CA VAL A 84 -4.38 -12.96 10.86
C VAL A 84 -5.75 -13.57 11.12
N MET A 85 -6.73 -13.34 10.24
CA MET A 85 -8.08 -13.89 10.38
C MET A 85 -8.12 -15.42 10.31
N GLU A 86 -7.34 -16.05 9.44
CA GLU A 86 -7.20 -17.51 9.36
C GLU A 86 -6.60 -18.07 10.66
N SER A 87 -5.58 -17.41 11.21
CA SER A 87 -5.00 -17.78 12.50
C SER A 87 -6.03 -17.70 13.63
N TYR A 88 -6.94 -16.72 13.58
CA TYR A 88 -8.07 -16.63 14.51
C TYR A 88 -9.18 -17.68 14.30
N ARG A 89 -9.17 -18.45 13.21
CA ARG A 89 -10.12 -19.55 12.96
C ARG A 89 -9.58 -20.93 13.37
N LEU A 90 -8.29 -21.05 13.68
CA LEU A 90 -7.68 -22.31 14.09
C LEU A 90 -8.35 -22.93 15.33
N PRO A 91 -8.39 -24.27 15.46
CA PRO A 91 -8.89 -24.94 16.65
C PRO A 91 -8.23 -24.47 17.96
N LYS A 92 -8.92 -24.67 19.07
CA LYS A 92 -8.46 -24.24 20.41
C LYS A 92 -8.95 -25.19 21.52
N SER A 93 -9.19 -26.45 21.18
CA SER A 93 -9.77 -27.46 22.07
C SER A 93 -8.69 -28.23 22.84
N THR A 94 -7.48 -28.35 22.28
CA THR A 94 -6.34 -29.01 22.95
C THR A 94 -5.23 -28.02 23.28
N SER A 95 -4.37 -28.37 24.25
CA SER A 95 -3.19 -27.57 24.60
C SER A 95 -2.23 -27.37 23.41
N SER A 96 -2.07 -28.41 22.57
CA SER A 96 -1.27 -28.32 21.35
C SER A 96 -1.89 -27.39 20.31
N GLU A 97 -3.22 -27.45 20.12
CA GLU A 97 -3.94 -26.52 19.23
C GLU A 97 -3.85 -25.07 19.69
N ILE A 98 -3.99 -24.83 21.00
CA ILE A 98 -3.88 -23.49 21.59
C ILE A 98 -2.48 -22.91 21.34
N GLU A 99 -1.42 -23.69 21.53
CA GLU A 99 -0.05 -23.24 21.30
C GLU A 99 0.21 -22.96 19.81
N PHE A 100 -0.21 -23.87 18.92
CA PHE A 100 -0.08 -23.68 17.47
C PHE A 100 -0.85 -22.43 16.99
N ARG A 101 -2.08 -22.24 17.48
CA ARG A 101 -2.89 -21.06 17.20
C ARG A 101 -2.20 -19.79 17.69
N ARG A 102 -1.62 -19.79 18.88
CA ARG A 102 -0.87 -18.65 19.45
C ARG A 102 0.32 -18.27 18.57
N GLN A 103 1.11 -19.26 18.15
CA GLN A 103 2.26 -19.05 17.26
C GLN A 103 1.82 -18.50 15.90
N SER A 104 0.74 -19.05 15.33
CA SER A 104 0.20 -18.60 14.04
C SER A 104 -0.26 -17.14 14.09
N ILE A 105 -0.99 -16.75 15.15
CA ILE A 105 -1.42 -15.35 15.35
C ILE A 105 -0.20 -14.43 15.49
N HIS A 106 0.83 -14.85 16.24
CA HIS A 106 2.04 -14.04 16.42
C HIS A 106 2.78 -13.80 15.11
N GLN A 107 3.00 -14.85 14.31
CA GLN A 107 3.66 -14.73 13.00
C GLN A 107 2.84 -13.91 12.01
N ALA A 108 1.52 -14.09 11.99
CA ALA A 108 0.63 -13.31 11.12
C ALA A 108 0.64 -11.82 11.49
N ASN A 109 0.66 -11.48 12.79
CA ASN A 109 0.76 -10.10 13.25
C ASN A 109 2.11 -9.47 12.89
N LEU A 110 3.22 -10.20 13.02
CA LEU A 110 4.53 -9.69 12.60
C LEU A 110 4.53 -9.34 11.10
N GLY A 111 4.07 -10.25 10.24
CA GLY A 111 3.94 -9.97 8.81
C GLY A 111 2.96 -8.83 8.48
N ALA A 112 1.93 -8.62 9.30
CA ALA A 112 1.00 -7.49 9.14
C ALA A 112 1.62 -6.13 9.49
N THR A 113 2.68 -6.09 10.32
CA THR A 113 3.39 -4.84 10.63
C THR A 113 4.35 -4.39 9.53
N GLU A 114 4.78 -5.30 8.64
CA GLU A 114 5.75 -4.99 7.58
C GLU A 114 5.15 -4.09 6.49
N SER A 115 3.87 -4.29 6.11
CA SER A 115 3.24 -3.49 5.05
C SER A 115 3.08 -2.00 5.43
N PRO A 116 2.53 -1.64 6.62
CA PRO A 116 2.50 -0.25 7.07
C PRO A 116 3.89 0.37 7.25
N LEU A 117 4.89 -0.40 7.69
CA LEU A 117 6.27 0.06 7.82
C LEU A 117 6.86 0.40 6.45
N HIS A 118 6.71 -0.48 5.46
CA HIS A 118 7.18 -0.22 4.09
C HIS A 118 6.44 0.93 3.43
N ALA A 119 5.13 1.06 3.63
CA ALA A 119 4.36 2.22 3.15
C ALA A 119 4.87 3.53 3.77
N SER A 120 5.13 3.53 5.08
CA SER A 120 5.70 4.68 5.79
C SER A 120 7.10 5.04 5.29
N ILE A 121 7.99 4.06 5.09
CA ILE A 121 9.33 4.25 4.54
C ILE A 121 9.27 4.78 3.10
N THR A 122 8.37 4.26 2.28
CA THR A 122 8.17 4.70 0.89
C THR A 122 7.62 6.12 0.83
N SER A 123 6.71 6.47 1.73
CA SER A 123 6.12 7.83 1.83
C SER A 123 7.05 8.86 2.46
N SER A 124 8.00 8.40 3.28
CA SER A 124 9.02 9.27 3.87
C SER A 124 9.92 9.72 2.74
N CYS A 125 9.76 10.98 2.34
CA CYS A 125 10.65 11.74 1.49
C CYS A 125 12.06 11.81 2.10
N ARG A 126 12.76 10.68 2.27
CA ARG A 126 14.19 10.66 2.56
C ARG A 126 15.01 11.05 1.32
N TYR A 127 14.33 11.36 0.21
CA TYR A 127 14.91 11.68 -1.08
C TYR A 127 14.11 12.72 -1.90
N LEU A 128 13.34 13.61 -1.28
CA LEU A 128 13.04 14.94 -1.90
C LEU A 128 13.97 15.96 -1.27
#